data_AF-A0A6U1Z617-F1
#
_entry.id   AF-A0A6U1Z617-F1
#
_cell.length_a   1.000
_cell.length_b   1.000
_cell.length_c   1.000
_cell.angle_alpha   90.00
_cell.angle_beta   90.00
_cell.angle_gamma   90.00
#
_symmetry.space_group_name_H-M   'P 1'
#
loop_
_entity.id
_entity.type
_entity.pdbx_description
1 polymer ?
#
loop_
_entity_poly.entity_id
_entity_poly.type
_entity_poly.pdbx_seq_one_letter_code
_entity_poly.pdbx_strand_id
1 'polypeptide(L)'
;DYESAGQIIDDEIHEILVAGLPEGVRLTAIMDCCHSGSVFDLPFTYTPDGNLEIQEMDNRKAAFDAAFAAGMSYVQGNKQSALESGVRAVTMLLQGSSEHKDEARQKQIKIRSAVADVIQFSGCRDEQTSADANIGGQSTGAMSWALIEAFTRGGMDQTYVELLGNIRKLLHGQYSQVPQMSTGRRTNMKTPFRM
;
A
#
# COMPACT_ATOMS: atom_id res chain seq x y z
N ASP A 1 -13.39 -5.96 -18.03
CA ASP A 1 -14.86 -5.81 -17.88
C ASP A 1 -15.25 -5.08 -16.58
N TYR A 2 -14.36 -4.23 -16.03
CA TYR A 2 -14.63 -3.54 -14.78
C TYR A 2 -15.88 -2.63 -14.85
N GLU A 3 -16.23 -2.15 -16.04
CA GLU A 3 -17.44 -1.35 -16.27
C GLU A 3 -18.73 -2.13 -16.00
N SER A 4 -18.72 -3.45 -16.18
CA SER A 4 -19.88 -4.32 -15.99
C SER A 4 -19.82 -5.17 -14.72
N ALA A 5 -18.63 -5.60 -14.30
CA ALA A 5 -18.42 -6.49 -13.15
C ALA A 5 -17.93 -5.77 -11.88
N GLY A 6 -17.57 -4.49 -11.98
CA GLY A 6 -16.94 -3.73 -10.90
C GLY A 6 -15.43 -3.94 -10.82
N GLN A 7 -14.80 -3.27 -9.85
CA GLN A 7 -13.37 -3.44 -9.54
C GLN A 7 -13.21 -4.36 -8.34
N ILE A 8 -12.14 -5.14 -8.32
CA ILE A 8 -11.72 -5.88 -7.14
C ILE A 8 -11.05 -4.87 -6.20
N ILE A 9 -11.58 -4.74 -4.99
CA ILE A 9 -11.08 -3.77 -4.00
C ILE A 9 -9.96 -4.37 -3.13
N ASP A 10 -9.10 -3.52 -2.59
CA ASP A 10 -7.94 -3.91 -1.76
C ASP A 10 -8.34 -4.86 -0.60
N ASP A 11 -9.46 -4.60 0.08
CA ASP A 11 -9.99 -5.45 1.16
C ASP A 11 -10.28 -6.88 0.69
N GLU A 12 -10.84 -7.04 -0.51
CA GLU A 12 -11.17 -8.34 -1.10
C GLU A 12 -9.89 -9.09 -1.49
N ILE A 13 -8.90 -8.38 -2.03
CA ILE A 13 -7.58 -8.95 -2.34
C ILE A 13 -6.91 -9.44 -1.06
N HIS A 14 -6.94 -8.65 0.01
CA HIS A 14 -6.39 -9.03 1.30
C HIS A 14 -7.11 -10.25 1.89
N GLU A 15 -8.44 -10.26 1.88
CA GLU A 15 -9.24 -11.39 2.40
C GLU A 15 -8.91 -12.70 1.67
N ILE A 16 -8.81 -12.65 0.34
CA ILE A 16 -8.59 -13.84 -0.48
C ILE A 16 -7.12 -14.31 -0.45
N LEU A 17 -6.17 -13.38 -0.56
CA LEU A 17 -4.75 -13.72 -0.77
C LEU A 17 -3.90 -13.69 0.50
N VAL A 18 -4.33 -12.98 1.55
CA VAL A 18 -3.50 -12.73 2.74
C VAL A 18 -4.10 -13.36 3.99
N ALA A 19 -5.37 -13.09 4.27
CA ALA A 19 -5.99 -13.39 5.57
C ALA A 19 -5.96 -14.89 5.91
N GLY A 20 -6.04 -15.76 4.89
CA GLY A 20 -6.03 -17.21 5.04
C GLY A 20 -4.65 -17.87 5.05
N LEU A 21 -3.56 -17.13 4.85
CA LEU A 21 -2.22 -17.74 4.74
C LEU A 21 -1.72 -18.22 6.11
N PRO A 22 -1.27 -19.49 6.24
CA PRO A 22 -0.78 -20.03 7.49
C PRO A 22 0.63 -19.53 7.84
N GLU A 23 1.01 -19.70 9.10
CA GLU A 23 2.37 -19.40 9.56
C GLU A 23 3.43 -20.14 8.74
N GLY A 24 4.52 -19.45 8.42
CA GLY A 24 5.63 -20.01 7.64
C GLY A 24 5.44 -19.99 6.12
N VAL A 25 4.25 -19.65 5.62
CA VAL A 25 4.06 -19.39 4.18
C VAL A 25 4.57 -17.99 3.84
N ARG A 26 5.26 -17.88 2.69
CA ARG A 26 5.66 -16.61 2.11
C ARG A 26 4.83 -16.31 0.86
N LEU A 27 4.30 -15.10 0.79
CA LEU A 27 3.71 -14.52 -0.41
C LEU A 27 4.54 -13.31 -0.83
N THR A 28 5.06 -13.32 -2.06
CA THR A 28 5.71 -12.15 -2.66
C THR A 28 4.85 -11.68 -3.83
N ALA A 29 4.33 -10.45 -3.72
CA ALA A 29 3.53 -9.79 -4.74
C ALA A 29 4.33 -8.66 -5.41
N ILE A 30 4.16 -8.49 -6.71
CA ILE A 30 4.76 -7.41 -7.50
C ILE A 30 3.62 -6.69 -8.20
N MET A 31 3.47 -5.40 -7.93
CA MET A 31 2.36 -4.58 -8.42
C MET A 31 2.86 -3.54 -9.41
N ASP A 32 2.55 -3.75 -10.69
CA ASP A 32 2.82 -2.82 -11.80
C ASP A 32 1.64 -1.88 -12.08
N CYS A 33 1.00 -1.36 -11.03
CA CYS A 33 -0.13 -0.44 -11.16
C CYS A 33 0.08 0.85 -10.36
N CYS A 34 -0.29 1.97 -10.97
CA CYS A 34 -0.31 3.30 -10.35
C CYS A 34 -1.42 3.34 -9.29
N HIS A 35 -1.09 3.69 -8.04
CA HIS A 35 -1.98 3.70 -6.83
C HIS A 35 -2.07 2.39 -6.04
N SER A 36 -1.10 1.48 -6.18
CA SER A 36 -1.16 0.15 -5.57
C SER A 36 -0.48 -0.01 -4.20
N GLY A 37 0.02 1.07 -3.61
CA GLY A 37 0.74 1.02 -2.32
C GLY A 37 -0.06 0.37 -1.18
N SER A 38 -1.39 0.32 -1.29
CA SER A 38 -2.34 -0.27 -0.35
C SER A 38 -2.99 -1.59 -0.79
N VAL A 39 -2.65 -2.17 -1.96
CA VAL A 39 -3.44 -3.29 -2.52
C VAL A 39 -3.56 -4.50 -1.59
N PHE A 40 -2.51 -4.82 -0.84
CA PHE A 40 -2.52 -5.90 0.15
C PHE A 40 -2.78 -5.39 1.58
N ASP A 41 -3.04 -4.10 1.75
CA ASP A 41 -3.39 -3.47 3.03
C ASP A 41 -2.38 -3.78 4.16
N LEU A 42 -1.10 -3.81 3.80
CA LEU A 42 0.00 -4.23 4.67
C LEU A 42 0.46 -3.10 5.60
N PRO A 43 0.73 -3.37 6.89
CA PRO A 43 0.95 -2.33 7.90
C PRO A 43 2.35 -1.68 7.88
N PHE A 44 3.34 -2.27 7.23
CA PHE A 44 4.73 -1.77 7.24
C PHE A 44 5.22 -1.50 5.82
N THR A 45 5.50 -0.25 5.48
CA THR A 45 6.07 0.14 4.19
C THR A 45 7.50 0.64 4.37
N TYR A 46 8.38 0.32 3.43
CA TYR A 46 9.78 0.71 3.43
C TYR A 46 10.11 1.45 2.14
N THR A 47 10.82 2.56 2.28
CA THR A 47 11.38 3.32 1.16
C THR A 47 12.76 2.77 0.77
N PRO A 48 13.30 3.14 -0.41
CA PRO A 48 14.60 2.64 -0.88
C PRO A 48 15.77 2.93 0.05
N ASP A 49 15.68 3.96 0.88
CA ASP A 49 16.69 4.30 1.89
C ASP A 49 16.61 3.40 3.13
N GLY A 50 15.65 2.47 3.17
CA GLY A 50 15.41 1.57 4.29
C GLY A 50 14.60 2.19 5.43
N ASN A 51 14.07 3.40 5.24
CA ASN A 51 13.22 4.05 6.22
C ASN A 51 11.87 3.34 6.31
N LEU A 52 11.45 3.05 7.54
CA LEU A 52 10.14 2.47 7.82
C LEU A 52 9.09 3.58 7.90
N GLU A 53 8.11 3.49 7.02
CA GLU A 53 6.86 4.24 7.06
C GLU A 53 5.76 3.28 7.52
N ILE A 54 5.20 3.54 8.71
CA ILE A 54 4.02 2.80 9.16
C ILE A 54 2.83 3.41 8.43
N GLN A 55 2.12 2.60 7.64
CA GLN A 55 0.87 3.06 7.03
C GLN A 55 -0.19 3.22 8.13
N GLU A 56 -0.30 4.44 8.66
CA GLU A 56 -1.51 4.86 9.34
C GLU A 56 -2.57 5.07 8.26
N MET A 57 -3.78 4.54 8.43
CA MET A 57 -4.90 5.10 7.67
C MET A 57 -4.90 6.59 7.93
N ASP A 58 -4.75 7.39 6.88
CA ASP A 58 -4.99 8.81 6.96
C ASP A 58 -6.46 8.94 7.39
N ASN A 59 -6.71 9.31 8.66
CA ASN A 59 -8.06 9.47 9.21
C ASN A 59 -8.92 10.37 8.30
N ARG A 60 -8.31 11.11 7.37
CA ARG A 60 -8.94 11.81 6.25
C ARG A 60 -9.75 10.93 5.30
N LYS A 61 -9.30 9.73 4.89
CA LYS A 61 -10.08 8.86 3.98
C LYS A 61 -11.32 8.33 4.69
N ALA A 62 -11.15 7.80 5.91
CA ALA A 62 -12.27 7.36 6.75
C ALA A 62 -13.23 8.51 7.11
N ALA A 63 -12.71 9.71 7.42
CA ALA A 63 -13.53 10.88 7.68
C ALA A 63 -14.21 11.42 6.42
N PHE A 64 -13.58 11.34 5.25
CA PHE A 64 -14.16 11.71 3.96
C PHE A 64 -15.28 10.76 3.57
N ASP A 65 -15.07 9.44 3.67
CA ASP A 65 -16.10 8.44 3.40
C ASP A 65 -17.28 8.59 4.36
N ALA A 66 -17.01 8.86 5.65
CA ALA A 66 -18.04 9.15 6.64
C ALA A 66 -18.80 10.46 6.34
N ALA A 67 -18.11 11.52 5.91
CA ALA A 67 -18.72 12.79 5.53
C ALA A 67 -19.54 12.66 4.24
N PHE A 68 -19.05 11.91 3.26
CA PHE A 68 -19.74 11.63 2.00
C PHE A 68 -21.00 10.81 2.24
N ALA A 69 -20.93 9.76 3.07
CA ALA A 69 -22.09 8.97 3.48
C ALA A 69 -23.13 9.81 4.27
N ALA A 70 -22.68 10.73 5.13
CA ALA A 70 -23.55 11.68 5.81
C ALA A 70 -24.25 12.62 4.82
N GLY A 71 -23.51 13.13 3.81
CA GLY A 71 -24.06 13.94 2.73
C GLY A 71 -25.09 13.21 1.87
N MET A 72 -24.81 11.96 1.50
CA MET A 72 -25.73 11.09 0.75
C MET A 72 -27.01 10.80 1.54
N SER A 73 -26.90 10.52 2.84
CA SER A 73 -28.06 10.32 3.73
C SER A 73 -28.93 11.57 3.88
N TYR A 74 -28.33 12.77 3.81
CA TYR A 74 -29.05 14.04 3.82
C TYR A 74 -29.88 14.24 2.55
N VAL A 75 -29.31 13.91 1.39
CA VAL A 75 -30.00 13.98 0.08
C VAL A 75 -31.15 12.98 -0.01
N GLN A 76 -31.01 11.79 0.59
CA GLN A 76 -32.07 10.77 0.65
C GLN A 76 -33.18 11.10 1.68
N GLY A 77 -33.15 12.28 2.30
CA GLY A 77 -34.23 12.78 3.16
C GLY A 77 -34.22 12.24 4.59
N ASN A 78 -33.20 11.48 4.98
CA ASN A 78 -33.13 10.82 6.30
C ASN A 78 -32.37 11.71 7.31
N LYS A 79 -32.97 12.87 7.59
CA LYS A 79 -32.36 14.04 8.26
C LYS A 79 -31.73 13.76 9.64
N GLN A 80 -32.23 12.75 10.36
CA GLN A 80 -31.76 12.43 11.72
C GLN A 80 -30.44 11.64 11.70
N SER A 81 -30.32 10.67 10.78
CA SER A 81 -29.11 9.85 10.62
C SER A 81 -27.92 10.63 10.03
N ALA A 82 -28.20 11.61 9.15
CA ALA A 82 -27.19 12.43 8.50
C ALA A 82 -26.50 13.40 9.47
N LEU A 83 -27.23 13.94 10.45
CA LEU A 83 -26.70 14.88 11.43
C LEU A 83 -25.75 14.20 12.42
N GLU A 84 -26.13 13.01 12.92
CA GLU A 84 -25.27 12.21 13.81
C GLU A 84 -23.99 11.75 13.11
N SER A 85 -24.12 11.32 11.84
CA SER A 85 -22.98 10.88 11.02
C SER A 85 -22.02 12.04 10.72
N GLY A 86 -22.56 13.23 10.42
CA GLY A 86 -21.77 14.44 10.15
C GLY A 86 -20.99 14.94 11.37
N VAL A 87 -21.61 14.94 12.56
CA VAL A 87 -20.92 15.33 13.80
C VAL A 87 -19.81 14.36 14.15
N ARG A 88 -20.00 13.05 13.96
CA ARG A 88 -18.92 12.06 14.15
C ARG A 88 -17.76 12.28 13.20
N ALA A 89 -18.03 12.52 11.91
CA ALA A 89 -17.00 12.77 10.91
C ALA A 89 -16.17 14.03 11.25
N VAL A 90 -16.82 15.13 11.62
CA VAL A 90 -16.14 16.36 12.05
C VAL A 90 -15.37 16.16 13.35
N THR A 91 -15.92 15.39 14.29
CA THR A 91 -15.25 15.07 15.56
C THR A 91 -13.98 14.25 15.32
N MET A 92 -14.00 13.27 14.41
CA MET A 92 -12.82 12.50 14.01
C MET A 92 -11.75 13.37 13.33
N LEU A 93 -12.15 14.40 12.56
CA LEU A 93 -11.22 15.38 11.99
C LEU A 93 -10.56 16.25 13.07
N LEU A 94 -11.31 16.62 14.12
CA LEU A 94 -10.83 17.47 15.20
C LEU A 94 -10.01 16.70 16.26
N GLN A 95 -10.31 15.42 16.50
CA GLN A 95 -9.64 14.57 17.50
C GLN A 95 -8.25 14.04 17.09
N GLY A 96 -7.60 14.64 16.08
CA GLY A 96 -6.25 14.27 15.63
C GLY A 96 -5.09 14.50 16.62
N SER A 97 -5.35 14.72 17.91
CA SER A 97 -4.37 15.01 18.97
C SER A 97 -3.82 13.76 19.69
N SER A 98 -2.60 13.40 19.30
CA SER A 98 -1.46 12.79 20.02
C SER A 98 -1.58 11.55 20.93
N GLU A 99 -2.45 11.46 21.95
CA GLU A 99 -2.34 10.34 22.94
C GLU A 99 -3.13 9.07 22.57
N HIS A 100 -4.27 9.19 21.89
CA HIS A 100 -5.02 8.03 21.40
C HIS A 100 -4.47 7.42 20.10
N LYS A 101 -3.45 8.03 19.50
CA LYS A 101 -2.85 7.57 18.25
C LYS A 101 -2.09 6.26 18.41
N ASP A 102 -1.35 6.08 19.51
CA ASP A 102 -0.55 4.87 19.72
C ASP A 102 -1.40 3.61 19.94
N GLU A 103 -2.51 3.71 20.68
CA GLU A 103 -3.41 2.56 20.90
C GLU A 103 -4.15 2.17 19.61
N ALA A 104 -4.68 3.16 18.89
CA ALA A 104 -5.31 2.94 17.59
C ALA A 104 -4.33 2.34 16.56
N ARG A 105 -3.08 2.81 16.58
CA ARG A 105 -1.96 2.31 15.76
C ARG A 105 -1.65 0.84 16.06
N GLN A 106 -1.51 0.48 17.33
CA GLN A 106 -1.25 -0.92 17.72
C GLN A 106 -2.41 -1.84 17.35
N LYS A 107 -3.65 -1.35 17.49
CA LYS A 107 -4.84 -2.10 17.10
C LYS A 107 -4.89 -2.34 15.59
N GLN A 108 -4.53 -1.35 14.77
CA GLN A 108 -4.47 -1.49 13.31
C GLN A 108 -3.38 -2.44 12.86
N ILE A 109 -2.16 -2.30 13.41
CA ILE A 109 -1.06 -3.23 13.14
C ILE A 109 -1.51 -4.66 13.45
N LYS A 110 -2.19 -4.88 14.57
CA LYS A 110 -2.68 -6.20 14.96
C LYS A 110 -3.76 -6.76 14.02
N ILE A 111 -4.62 -5.90 13.47
CA ILE A 111 -5.67 -6.32 12.53
C ILE A 111 -5.08 -6.71 11.18
N ARG A 112 -4.11 -5.93 10.67
CA ARG A 112 -3.53 -6.09 9.33
C ARG A 112 -2.25 -6.92 9.30
N SER A 113 -1.69 -7.25 10.47
CA SER A 113 -0.53 -8.13 10.54
C SER A 113 -0.92 -9.53 10.09
N ALA A 114 -0.35 -9.95 8.97
CA ALA A 114 -0.46 -11.33 8.53
C ALA A 114 0.41 -12.22 9.43
N VAL A 115 -0.11 -13.40 9.77
CA VAL A 115 0.68 -14.46 10.41
C VAL A 115 1.73 -14.99 9.42
N ALA A 116 1.40 -14.98 8.13
CA ALA A 116 2.29 -15.32 7.03
C ALA A 116 3.30 -14.19 6.69
N ASP A 117 4.35 -14.57 5.97
CA ASP A 117 5.39 -13.67 5.48
C ASP A 117 4.98 -13.05 4.14
N VAL A 118 4.18 -11.98 4.19
CA VAL A 118 3.69 -11.29 2.99
C VAL A 118 4.56 -10.09 2.68
N ILE A 119 5.03 -9.99 1.43
CA ILE A 119 5.83 -8.90 0.87
C ILE A 119 5.16 -8.41 -0.41
N GLN A 120 5.02 -7.10 -0.55
CA GLN A 120 4.54 -6.45 -1.76
C GLN A 120 5.59 -5.44 -2.25
N PHE A 121 6.00 -5.54 -3.50
CA PHE A 121 6.73 -4.48 -4.21
C PHE A 121 5.75 -3.66 -5.06
N SER A 122 5.77 -2.35 -4.93
CA SER A 122 4.90 -1.44 -5.68
C SER A 122 5.56 -0.10 -5.95
N GLY A 123 5.16 0.58 -7.02
CA GLY A 123 5.60 1.96 -7.31
C GLY A 123 4.67 2.98 -6.68
N CYS A 124 5.20 3.88 -5.84
CA CYS A 124 4.49 5.07 -5.38
C CYS A 124 4.53 6.15 -6.46
N ARG A 125 3.42 6.87 -6.65
CA ARG A 125 3.38 8.06 -7.50
C ARG A 125 3.92 9.24 -6.71
N ASP A 126 4.98 9.85 -7.20
CA ASP A 126 5.17 11.29 -7.01
C ASP A 126 4.26 12.01 -8.02
N GLU A 127 3.76 13.21 -7.69
CA GLU A 127 2.56 13.88 -8.23
C GLU A 127 2.47 14.15 -9.76
N GLN A 128 3.22 13.51 -10.65
CA GLN A 128 3.10 13.72 -12.10
C GLN A 128 3.01 12.44 -12.94
N THR A 129 1.90 12.39 -13.68
CA THR A 129 1.54 11.69 -14.93
C THR A 129 2.15 10.31 -15.16
N SER A 130 1.27 9.31 -15.24
CA SER A 130 1.53 7.97 -15.76
C SER A 130 2.01 8.03 -17.21
N ALA A 131 3.32 8.13 -17.39
CA ALA A 131 3.95 7.72 -18.62
C ALA A 131 4.10 6.20 -18.53
N ASP A 132 3.35 5.47 -19.37
CA ASP A 132 3.51 4.04 -19.57
C ASP A 132 5.00 3.72 -19.69
N ALA A 133 5.47 2.75 -18.91
CA ALA A 133 6.88 2.43 -18.92
C ALA A 133 7.25 1.82 -20.28
N ASN A 134 7.91 2.62 -21.11
CA ASN A 134 8.24 2.26 -22.47
C ASN A 134 9.72 1.86 -22.55
N ILE A 135 9.98 0.56 -22.49
CA ILE A 135 11.32 0.00 -22.64
C ILE A 135 11.46 -0.47 -24.07
N GLY A 136 12.23 0.26 -24.89
CA GLY A 136 12.50 -0.12 -26.28
C GLY A 136 11.28 -0.15 -27.20
N GLY A 137 10.23 0.62 -26.92
CA GLY A 137 9.00 0.68 -27.74
C GLY A 137 7.84 -0.18 -27.23
N GLN A 138 7.99 -0.91 -26.12
CA GLN A 138 6.95 -1.76 -25.55
C GLN A 138 6.50 -1.27 -24.17
N SER A 139 5.18 -1.23 -23.96
CA SER A 139 4.58 -1.00 -22.63
C SER A 139 4.90 -2.20 -21.74
N THR A 140 5.77 -2.00 -20.74
CA THR A 140 6.24 -3.02 -19.79
C THR A 140 6.07 -2.47 -18.38
N GLY A 141 5.75 -3.34 -17.42
CA GLY A 141 5.68 -2.96 -16.01
C GLY A 141 7.04 -2.47 -15.49
N ALA A 142 7.11 -1.22 -15.05
CA ALA A 142 8.37 -0.64 -14.58
C ALA A 142 8.93 -1.39 -13.35
N MET A 143 8.06 -1.82 -12.43
CA MET A 143 8.46 -2.48 -11.19
C MET A 143 8.94 -3.89 -11.46
N SER A 144 8.18 -4.69 -12.23
CA SER A 144 8.62 -6.04 -12.59
C SER A 144 9.92 -6.01 -13.39
N TRP A 145 10.04 -5.12 -14.37
CA TRP A 145 11.29 -4.94 -15.11
C TRP A 145 12.46 -4.59 -14.18
N ALA A 146 12.29 -3.57 -13.34
CA ALA A 146 13.37 -3.11 -12.47
C ALA A 146 13.76 -4.18 -11.44
N LEU A 147 12.81 -4.97 -10.95
CA LEU A 147 13.09 -6.08 -10.04
C LEU A 147 13.91 -7.18 -10.73
N ILE A 148 13.50 -7.60 -11.94
CA ILE A 148 14.23 -8.60 -12.73
C ILE A 148 15.64 -8.11 -13.05
N GLU A 149 15.76 -6.86 -13.48
CA GLU A 149 17.05 -6.27 -13.84
C GLU A 149 17.95 -6.08 -12.62
N ALA A 150 17.38 -5.76 -11.44
CA ALA A 150 18.12 -5.69 -10.18
C ALA A 150 18.73 -7.04 -9.80
N PHE A 151 18.00 -8.15 -9.95
CA PHE A 151 18.57 -9.49 -9.74
C PHE A 151 19.60 -9.86 -10.81
N THR A 152 19.32 -9.53 -12.07
CA THR A 152 20.21 -9.83 -13.19
C THR A 152 21.58 -9.16 -13.02
N ARG A 153 21.62 -7.91 -12.54
CA ARG A 153 22.86 -7.15 -12.34
C ARG A 153 23.51 -7.36 -10.97
N GLY A 154 22.70 -7.44 -9.91
CA GLY A 154 23.17 -7.47 -8.52
C GLY A 154 23.32 -8.87 -7.93
N GLY A 155 22.88 -9.92 -8.64
CA GLY A 155 22.86 -11.30 -8.15
C GLY A 155 21.69 -11.59 -7.19
N MET A 156 21.55 -12.84 -6.76
CA MET A 156 20.45 -13.28 -5.89
C MET A 156 20.69 -13.02 -4.40
N ASP A 157 21.92 -12.71 -4.01
CA ASP A 157 22.34 -12.48 -2.62
C ASP A 157 22.34 -10.98 -2.27
N GLN A 158 21.16 -10.36 -2.38
CA GLN A 158 20.94 -8.96 -2.01
C GLN A 158 20.10 -8.88 -0.75
N THR A 159 20.43 -7.97 0.16
CA THR A 159 19.54 -7.61 1.27
C THR A 159 18.32 -6.83 0.76
N TYR A 160 17.24 -6.77 1.56
CA TYR A 160 16.05 -6.00 1.19
C TYR A 160 16.38 -4.53 0.83
N VAL A 161 17.24 -3.87 1.62
CA VAL A 161 17.64 -2.48 1.35
C VAL A 161 18.49 -2.35 0.08
N GLU A 162 19.39 -3.31 -0.17
CA GLU A 162 20.20 -3.31 -1.40
C GLU A 162 19.33 -3.54 -2.63
N LEU A 163 18.41 -4.52 -2.57
CA LEU A 163 17.48 -4.83 -3.64
C LEU A 163 16.61 -3.61 -3.96
N LEU A 164 15.97 -3.02 -2.95
CA LEU A 164 15.08 -1.87 -3.14
C LEU A 164 15.86 -0.63 -3.62
N GLY A 165 17.08 -0.42 -3.12
CA GLY A 165 17.98 0.62 -3.61
C GLY A 165 18.42 0.41 -5.06
N ASN A 166 18.67 -0.83 -5.48
CA ASN A 166 19.03 -1.16 -6.85
C ASN A 166 17.85 -0.99 -7.82
N ILE A 167 16.64 -1.38 -7.40
CA ILE A 167 15.40 -1.07 -8.12
C ILE A 167 15.25 0.45 -8.29
N ARG A 168 15.46 1.24 -7.22
CA ARG A 168 15.38 2.70 -7.31
C ARG A 168 16.38 3.27 -8.31
N LYS A 169 17.63 2.79 -8.34
CA LYS A 169 18.63 3.26 -9.31
C LYS A 169 18.22 2.99 -10.76
N LEU A 170 17.58 1.84 -11.02
CA LEU A 170 17.10 1.47 -12.36
C LEU A 170 15.91 2.34 -12.79
N LEU A 171 15.02 2.67 -11.84
CA LEU A 171 13.86 3.50 -12.12
C LEU A 171 14.20 5.00 -12.20
N HIS A 172 15.19 5.46 -11.44
CA HIS A 172 15.54 6.87 -11.34
C HIS A 172 15.97 7.47 -12.69
N GLY A 173 15.35 8.59 -13.07
CA GLY A 173 15.64 9.30 -14.31
C GLY A 173 14.92 8.74 -15.55
N GLN A 174 14.39 7.52 -15.48
CA GLN A 174 13.59 6.90 -16.55
C GLN A 174 12.10 6.88 -16.20
N TYR A 175 11.77 6.76 -14.91
CA TYR A 175 10.41 6.72 -14.39
C TYR A 175 10.25 7.63 -13.17
N SER A 176 9.08 8.27 -13.04
CA SER A 176 8.72 9.08 -11.88
C SER A 176 8.36 8.24 -10.65
N GLN A 177 8.18 6.92 -10.82
CA GLN A 177 7.82 6.04 -9.72
C GLN A 177 8.95 5.89 -8.70
N VAL A 178 8.58 5.93 -7.43
CA VAL A 178 9.46 5.60 -6.31
C VAL A 178 9.10 4.19 -5.83
N PRO A 179 10.02 3.20 -5.91
CA PRO A 179 9.73 1.87 -5.46
C PRO A 179 9.57 1.84 -3.94
N GLN A 180 8.55 1.13 -3.50
CA GLN A 180 8.26 0.87 -2.10
C GLN A 180 8.10 -0.63 -1.89
N MET A 181 8.38 -1.06 -0.65
CA MET A 181 8.14 -2.43 -0.22
C MET A 181 7.24 -2.44 1.00
N SER A 182 6.07 -3.06 0.88
CA SER A 182 5.14 -3.24 2.01
C SER A 182 5.20 -4.67 2.54
N THR A 183 5.03 -4.88 3.83
CA THR A 183 5.17 -6.19 4.48
C THR A 183 4.12 -6.41 5.58
N GLY A 184 3.69 -7.66 5.72
CA GLY A 184 2.72 -8.08 6.76
C GLY A 184 3.29 -8.04 8.19
N ARG A 185 4.62 -8.05 8.31
CA ARG A 185 5.35 -8.03 9.59
C ARG A 185 6.60 -7.18 9.50
N ARG A 186 7.04 -6.63 10.64
CA ARG A 186 8.30 -5.87 10.71
C ARG A 186 9.44 -6.70 10.17
N THR A 187 10.09 -6.18 9.14
CA THR A 187 11.17 -6.84 8.43
C THR A 187 12.49 -6.14 8.73
N ASN A 188 13.53 -6.92 9.01
CA ASN A 188 14.89 -6.39 9.10
C ASN A 188 15.45 -6.22 7.69
N MET A 189 15.56 -4.97 7.24
CA MET A 189 15.98 -4.61 5.89
C MET A 189 17.41 -5.04 5.52
N LYS A 190 18.24 -5.41 6.50
CA LYS A 190 19.60 -5.96 6.30
C LYS A 190 19.63 -7.47 6.10
N THR A 191 18.48 -8.14 6.10
CA THR A 191 18.37 -9.57 5.83
C THR A 191 18.40 -9.81 4.32
N PRO A 192 19.05 -10.87 3.82
CA PRO A 192 18.93 -11.28 2.42
C PRO A 192 17.47 -11.49 2.01
N PHE A 193 17.08 -10.91 0.88
CA PHE A 193 15.79 -11.20 0.26
C PHE A 193 15.82 -12.61 -0.33
N ARG A 194 14.74 -13.38 -0.10
CA ARG A 194 14.58 -14.77 -0.57
C ARG A 194 13.16 -14.97 -1.08
N MET A 195 13.04 -15.52 -2.29
CA MET A 195 11.79 -16.02 -2.87
C MET A 195 11.61 -17.50 -2.51
#